data_AF-A0A1V2GCH7-F1
#
_entry.id   AF-A0A1V2GCH7-F1
#
_cell.length_a   1.000
_cell.length_b   1.000
_cell.length_c   1.000
_cell.angle_alpha   90.00
_cell.angle_beta   90.00
_cell.angle_gamma   90.00
#
_symmetry.space_group_name_H-M   'P 1'
#
loop_
_entity.id
_entity.type
_entity.pdbx_description
1 polymer ?
#
loop_
_entity_poly.entity_id
_entity_poly.type
_entity_poly.pdbx_seq_one_letter_code
_entity_poly.pdbx_strand_id
1 'polypeptide(L)' 'GNKTMVRFSRKTKQQYVSSEKDGKATGWSAFYVDGKWVEGKK' A
#
# COMPACT_ATOMS: atom_id res chain seq x y z
N GLY A 1 -2.67 2.57 16.03
CA GLY A 1 -2.37 2.64 14.58
C GLY A 1 -2.43 1.26 13.99
N ASN A 2 -2.84 1.14 12.73
CA ASN A 2 -2.82 -0.16 12.03
C ASN A 2 -1.39 -0.48 11.58
N LYS A 3 -1.02 -1.77 11.51
CA LYS A 3 0.29 -2.17 10.98
C LYS A 3 0.30 -1.97 9.47
N THR A 4 1.30 -1.24 8.99
CA THR A 4 1.56 -1.03 7.56
C THR A 4 2.76 -1.84 7.10
N MET A 5 2.65 -2.48 5.94
CA MET A 5 3.76 -3.19 5.30
C MET A 5 4.06 -2.58 3.92
N VAL A 6 5.35 -2.40 3.62
CA VAL A 6 5.85 -2.07 2.28
C VAL A 6 5.88 -3.34 1.45
N ARG A 7 5.29 -3.31 0.26
CA ARG A 7 5.21 -4.42 -0.69
C ARG A 7 5.65 -3.95 -2.08
N PHE A 8 6.14 -4.87 -2.91
CA PHE A 8 6.50 -4.60 -4.30
C PHE A 8 5.56 -5.33 -5.26
N SER A 9 4.85 -4.57 -6.09
CA SER A 9 4.01 -5.11 -7.17
C SER A 9 4.89 -5.46 -8.36
N ARG A 10 5.07 -6.75 -8.63
CA ARG A 10 5.83 -7.21 -9.82
C ARG A 10 5.13 -6.84 -11.14
N LYS A 11 3.80 -6.77 -11.15
CA LYS A 11 2.99 -6.45 -12.34
C LYS A 11 3.23 -5.01 -12.80
N THR A 12 3.28 -4.08 -11.86
CA THR A 12 3.46 -2.65 -12.14
C THR A 12 4.88 -2.16 -11.86
N LYS A 13 5.76 -3.03 -11.35
CA LYS A 13 7.12 -2.73 -10.89
C LYS A 13 7.18 -1.55 -9.93
N GLN A 14 6.22 -1.45 -9.02
CA GLN A 14 6.07 -0.33 -8.09
C GLN A 14 6.04 -0.78 -6.64
N GLN A 15 6.53 0.09 -5.76
CA GLN A 15 6.41 -0.07 -4.31
C GLN A 15 5.06 0.51 -3.85
N TYR A 16 4.39 -0.20 -2.95
CA TYR A 16 3.15 0.25 -2.33
C TYR A 16 3.12 -0.15 -0.85
N VAL A 17 2.40 0.63 -0.06
CA VAL A 17 2.13 0.35 1.35
C VAL A 17 0.69 -0.10 1.48
N SER A 18 0.45 -1.15 2.26
CA SER A 18 -0.89 -1.59 2.62
C SER A 18 -1.02 -1.73 4.12
N SER A 19 -2.19 -1.39 4.65
CA SER A 19 -2.50 -1.55 6.08
C SER A 19 -3.29 -2.83 6.34
N GLU A 20 -2.91 -3.54 7.40
CA GLU A 20 -3.58 -4.76 7.86
C GLU A 20 -4.08 -4.58 9.31
N LYS A 21 -5.26 -5.13 9.59
CA LYS A 21 -5.89 -5.16 10.91
C LYS A 21 -6.47 -6.56 11.14
N ASP A 22 -6.08 -7.21 12.24
CA ASP A 22 -6.53 -8.57 12.59
C ASP A 22 -6.32 -9.60 11.45
N GLY A 23 -5.20 -9.49 10.73
CA GLY A 23 -4.87 -10.36 9.59
C GLY A 23 -5.67 -10.11 8.31
N LYS A 24 -6.50 -9.05 8.28
CA LYS A 24 -7.27 -8.64 7.10
C LYS A 24 -6.76 -7.32 6.57
N ALA A 25 -6.75 -7.18 5.24
CA ALA A 25 -6.45 -5.92 4.58
C ALA A 25 -7.54 -4.89 4.94
N THR A 26 -7.11 -3.71 5.38
CA THR A 26 -8.01 -2.62 5.80
C THR A 26 -8.66 -1.88 4.62
N GLY A 27 -8.34 -2.26 3.38
CA GLY A 27 -8.78 -1.55 2.17
C GLY A 27 -7.96 -0.29 1.86
N TRP A 28 -7.11 0.15 2.79
CA TRP A 28 -6.21 1.27 2.56
C TRP A 28 -4.89 0.81 1.93
N SER A 29 -4.47 1.52 0.89
CA SER A 29 -3.15 1.37 0.27
C SER A 29 -2.61 2.71 -0.21
N ALA A 30 -1.30 2.83 -0.33
CA ALA A 30 -0.65 4.00 -0.94
C ALA A 30 0.48 3.55 -1.87
N PHE A 31 0.58 4.16 -3.05
CA PHE A 31 1.59 3.86 -4.06
C PHE A 31 2.62 4.99 -4.10
N TYR A 32 3.88 4.64 -4.32
CA TYR A 32 4.92 5.64 -4.55
C TYR A 32 5.06 5.91 -6.05
N VAL A 33 4.60 7.07 -6.48
CA VAL A 33 4.53 7.48 -7.89
C VAL A 33 5.15 8.87 -8.03
N ASP A 34 6.12 9.03 -8.93
CA ASP A 34 6.77 10.31 -9.24
C ASP A 34 7.27 11.11 -8.01
N GLY A 35 7.87 10.39 -7.05
CA GLY A 35 8.42 10.99 -5.84
C GLY A 35 7.37 11.34 -4.76
N LYS A 36 6.12 10.92 -4.93
CA LYS A 36 5.01 11.21 -4.01
C LYS A 36 4.24 9.95 -3.62
N TRP A 37 3.70 9.96 -2.42
CA TRP A 37 2.75 8.95 -1.97
C TRP A 37 1.34 9.30 -2.43
N VAL A 38 0.71 8.37 -3.16
CA VAL A 38 -0.66 8.50 -3.68
C VAL A 38 -1.51 7.43 -3.03
N GLU A 39 -2.57 7.82 -2.32
CA GLU A 39 -3.50 6.88 -1.71
C GLU A 39 -4.29 6.13 -2.80
N GLY A 40 -4.15 4.81 -2.85
CA GLY A 40 -4.99 3.92 -3.62
C GLY A 40 -6.28 3.65 -2.86
N LYS A 41 -7.28 4.50 -3.06
CA LYS A 41 -8.67 4.20 -2.69
C LYS A 41 -9.24 3.19 -3.68
N LYS A 42 -9.73 2.06 -3.17
CA LYS A 42 -10.51 1.10 -3.94
C LYS A 42 -11.92 1.04 -3.35
#